data_AF-M2MXV0-F1
#
_entry.id   AF-M2MXV0-F1
#
_cell.length_a   1.000
_cell.length_b   1.000
_cell.length_c   1.000
_cell.angle_alpha   90.00
_cell.angle_beta   90.00
_cell.angle_gamma   90.00
#
_symmetry.space_group_name_H-M   'P 1'
#
loop_
_entity.id
_entity.type
_entity.pdbx_description
1 polymer ?
#
loop_
_entity_poly.entity_id
_entity_poly.type
_entity_poly.pdbx_seq_one_letter_code
_entity_poly.pdbx_strand_id
1 'polypeptide(L)'
;MAVFAKCSKPFKSHPGSHRWPLVHKAVVSQLADFLKSGLVLADLPRVADLNQTVVDSTRDYLRGCGTVLVFAARERILTNETLDANLKLCIRLHKTRNVQLVVTKIDDNNPFSESDRYGLPAEDQKRLEHAESEVGKLQAKEQSLNVLRKEALARKDWQRYAKISEEVEQLPNLVAAAKAQVAQVTIDSRNREVQQRLKQTLRDLSRDNTLPDLVVHFIGNKAYQKHLEGYDPRGPPPLYLAGTGLPALRQTLFGLPAQGK
;
A
#
# COMPACT_ATOMS: atom_id res chain seq x y z
N MET A 1 20.25 -8.09 10.79
CA MET A 1 19.99 -7.74 9.38
C MET A 1 19.31 -6.36 9.31
N ALA A 2 20.04 -5.28 9.61
CA ALA A 2 19.50 -3.93 9.74
C ALA A 2 20.45 -2.90 9.11
N VAL A 3 20.38 -2.74 7.80
CA VAL A 3 21.16 -1.71 7.06
C VAL A 3 20.24 -0.67 6.40
N PHE A 4 18.94 -0.95 6.27
CA PHE A 4 18.01 -0.10 5.52
C PHE A 4 17.49 1.14 6.27
N ALA A 5 17.83 1.35 7.55
CA ALA A 5 17.40 2.52 8.30
C ALA A 5 18.22 3.80 8.03
N LYS A 6 19.33 3.72 7.28
CA LYS A 6 20.32 4.82 7.20
C LYS A 6 20.45 5.54 5.85
N CYS A 7 19.83 5.07 4.77
CA CYS A 7 20.07 5.65 3.43
C CYS A 7 18.99 6.61 2.90
N SER A 8 17.86 6.80 3.58
CA SER A 8 16.73 7.60 3.03
C SER A 8 16.36 8.84 3.85
N LYS A 9 17.09 9.15 4.92
CA LYS A 9 16.95 10.43 5.63
C LYS A 9 18.32 11.08 5.71
N PRO A 10 18.46 12.39 5.46
CA PRO A 10 19.65 13.09 5.92
C PRO A 10 19.74 12.82 7.43
N PHE A 11 20.82 12.16 7.83
CA PHE A 11 21.18 11.97 9.22
C PHE A 11 21.06 13.33 9.91
N LYS A 12 20.37 13.39 11.06
CA LYS A 12 20.15 14.64 11.81
C LYS A 12 21.44 15.47 11.78
N SER A 13 21.35 16.61 11.12
CA SER A 13 22.47 17.33 10.51
C SER A 13 23.52 17.74 11.54
N HIS A 14 24.75 17.28 11.36
CA HIS A 14 25.90 18.09 11.76
C HIS A 14 25.93 19.33 10.85
N PRO A 15 26.17 20.54 11.39
CA PRO A 15 26.35 21.74 10.59
C PRO A 15 27.69 21.63 9.86
N GLY A 16 27.68 21.04 8.67
CA GLY A 16 28.88 20.82 7.87
C GLY A 16 28.55 20.21 6.51
N SER A 17 29.21 20.73 5.48
CA SER A 17 29.15 20.34 4.07
C SER A 17 28.89 18.84 3.87
N HIS A 18 27.70 18.49 3.38
CA HIS A 18 27.41 17.12 2.98
C HIS A 18 28.19 16.79 1.70
N ARG A 19 28.92 15.67 1.68
CA ARG A 19 29.76 15.26 0.54
C ARG A 19 28.98 14.64 -0.63
N TRP A 20 27.64 14.54 -0.52
CA TRP A 20 26.81 13.95 -1.57
C TRP A 20 26.94 14.62 -2.96
N PRO A 21 27.18 15.94 -3.08
CA PRO A 21 27.36 16.56 -4.40
C PRO A 21 28.62 16.08 -5.15
N LEU A 22 29.58 15.46 -4.44
CA LEU A 22 30.79 14.87 -5.02
C LEU A 22 30.60 13.40 -5.43
N VAL A 23 29.49 12.77 -5.06
CA VAL A 23 29.22 11.36 -5.32
C VAL A 23 28.35 11.24 -6.56
N HIS A 24 28.92 10.73 -7.65
CA HIS A 24 28.18 10.53 -8.90
C HIS A 24 27.30 9.28 -8.89
N LYS A 25 27.77 8.17 -8.30
CA LYS A 25 27.06 6.88 -8.26
C LYS A 25 27.46 6.09 -7.01
N ALA A 26 26.46 5.54 -6.33
CA ALA A 26 26.66 4.56 -5.26
C ALA A 26 26.11 3.20 -5.73
N VAL A 27 26.92 2.14 -5.65
CA VAL A 27 26.51 0.77 -5.98
C VAL A 27 26.49 -0.05 -4.70
N VAL A 28 25.35 -0.68 -4.43
CA VAL A 28 25.18 -1.60 -3.31
C VAL A 28 24.90 -2.98 -3.86
N SER A 29 25.74 -3.95 -3.49
CA SER A 29 25.59 -5.35 -3.88
C SER A 29 25.08 -6.14 -2.68
N GLN A 30 24.01 -6.90 -2.88
CA GLN A 30 23.44 -7.76 -1.85
C GLN A 30 23.11 -9.14 -2.43
N LEU A 31 23.36 -10.19 -1.65
CA LEU A 31 22.94 -11.54 -2.00
C LEU A 31 21.43 -11.69 -1.71
N ALA A 32 20.61 -11.22 -2.65
CA ALA A 32 19.16 -11.38 -2.62
C ALA A 32 18.71 -12.16 -3.86
N ASP A 33 17.82 -13.14 -3.69
CA ASP A 33 17.38 -14.00 -4.81
C ASP A 33 16.74 -13.20 -5.94
N PHE A 34 16.07 -12.10 -5.61
CA PHE A 34 15.56 -11.15 -6.58
C PHE A 34 16.65 -10.54 -7.47
N LEU A 35 17.81 -10.20 -6.92
CA LEU A 35 18.93 -9.61 -7.66
C LEU A 35 19.73 -10.66 -8.45
N LYS A 36 19.71 -11.94 -8.02
CA LYS A 36 20.35 -13.05 -8.75
C LYS A 36 19.72 -13.30 -10.12
N SER A 37 18.50 -12.84 -10.35
CA SER A 37 17.81 -12.93 -11.65
C SER A 37 18.40 -12.01 -12.75
N GLY A 38 19.44 -11.23 -12.43
CA GLY A 38 20.03 -10.24 -13.34
C GLY A 38 19.37 -8.86 -13.26
N LEU A 39 18.40 -8.66 -12.36
CA LEU A 39 17.77 -7.37 -12.11
C LEU A 39 18.71 -6.42 -11.37
N VAL A 40 18.72 -5.17 -11.84
CA VAL A 40 19.39 -4.05 -11.16
C VAL A 40 18.32 -3.05 -10.75
N LEU A 41 18.23 -2.79 -9.44
CA LEU A 41 17.41 -1.71 -8.90
C LEU A 41 18.25 -0.44 -8.82
N ALA A 42 17.70 0.66 -9.30
CA ALA A 42 18.29 1.98 -9.16
C ALA A 42 17.29 2.92 -8.51
N ASP A 43 17.70 3.48 -7.38
CA ASP A 43 17.05 4.64 -6.79
C ASP A 43 17.62 5.89 -7.46
N LEU A 44 16.73 6.76 -7.94
CA LEU A 44 17.10 7.92 -8.73
C LEU A 44 16.75 9.20 -7.99
N PRO A 45 17.62 10.22 -8.06
CA PRO A 45 17.31 11.51 -7.47
C PRO A 45 16.12 12.15 -8.18
N ARG A 46 15.50 13.12 -7.51
CA ARG A 46 14.30 13.76 -8.01
C ARG A 46 14.64 14.61 -9.24
N VAL A 47 13.86 14.49 -10.31
CA VAL A 47 14.03 15.29 -11.53
C VAL A 47 13.68 16.78 -11.38
N ALA A 48 13.23 17.20 -10.20
CA ALA A 48 13.00 18.60 -9.83
C ALA A 48 14.14 19.20 -8.98
N ASP A 49 15.32 18.55 -8.96
CA ASP A 49 16.51 19.09 -8.29
C ASP A 49 16.99 20.37 -9.00
N LEU A 50 17.54 21.31 -8.23
CA LEU A 50 18.15 22.54 -8.75
C LEU A 50 19.46 22.26 -9.49
N ASN A 51 20.11 21.14 -9.20
CA ASN A 51 21.35 20.76 -9.83
C ASN A 51 21.09 20.09 -11.20
N GLN A 52 21.35 20.84 -12.28
CA GLN A 52 21.13 20.39 -13.65
C GLN A 52 21.93 19.12 -14.00
N THR A 53 23.15 18.96 -13.48
CA THR A 53 23.98 17.76 -13.70
C THR A 53 23.31 16.50 -13.14
N VAL A 54 22.65 16.62 -11.99
CA VAL A 54 21.89 15.52 -11.37
C VAL A 54 20.66 15.19 -12.21
N VAL A 55 19.95 16.20 -12.70
CA VAL A 55 18.78 16.04 -13.57
C VAL A 55 19.16 15.34 -14.87
N ASP A 56 20.23 15.76 -15.53
CA ASP A 56 20.67 15.16 -16.79
C ASP A 56 21.18 13.74 -16.61
N SER A 57 21.97 13.48 -15.56
CA SER A 57 22.39 12.11 -15.20
C SER A 57 21.20 11.19 -14.97
N THR A 58 20.14 11.69 -14.33
CA THR A 58 18.91 10.94 -14.08
C THR A 58 18.17 10.63 -15.39
N ARG A 59 18.07 11.61 -16.29
CA ARG A 59 17.44 11.44 -17.61
C ARG A 59 18.19 10.41 -18.45
N ASP A 60 19.53 10.47 -18.45
CA ASP A 60 20.37 9.52 -19.15
C ASP A 60 20.20 8.10 -18.61
N TYR A 61 20.16 7.95 -17.29
CA TYR A 61 19.89 6.66 -16.68
C TYR A 61 18.51 6.11 -17.06
N LEU A 62 17.47 6.95 -17.03
CA LEU A 62 16.11 6.55 -17.41
C LEU A 62 15.99 6.09 -18.86
N ARG A 63 16.77 6.66 -19.79
CA ARG A 63 16.80 6.21 -21.20
C ARG A 63 17.20 4.74 -21.32
N GLY A 64 18.20 4.31 -20.56
CA GLY A 64 18.69 2.93 -20.53
C GLY A 64 17.83 1.94 -19.73
N CYS A 65 16.92 2.43 -18.88
CA CYS A 65 16.13 1.56 -18.00
C CYS A 65 15.16 0.66 -18.77
N GLY A 66 15.05 -0.60 -18.35
CA GLY A 66 14.04 -1.53 -18.86
C GLY A 66 12.63 -1.13 -18.45
N THR A 67 12.40 -1.07 -17.13
CA THR A 67 11.12 -0.70 -16.49
C THR A 67 11.32 0.47 -15.54
N VAL A 68 10.36 1.40 -15.51
CA VAL A 68 10.37 2.57 -14.64
C VAL A 68 9.20 2.48 -13.67
N LEU A 69 9.50 2.49 -12.37
CA LEU A 69 8.49 2.57 -11.32
C LEU A 69 8.38 4.02 -10.85
N VAL A 70 7.17 4.59 -10.92
CA VAL A 70 6.90 5.93 -10.41
C VAL A 70 6.14 5.80 -9.11
N PHE A 71 6.70 6.31 -8.02
CA PHE A 71 6.08 6.21 -6.69
C PHE A 71 5.33 7.49 -6.33
N ALA A 72 4.12 7.35 -5.81
CA ALA A 72 3.33 8.45 -5.28
C ALA A 72 2.48 8.01 -4.09
N ALA A 73 2.17 8.92 -3.17
CA ALA A 73 1.30 8.64 -2.03
C ALA A 73 -0.17 8.78 -2.43
N ARG A 74 -1.04 7.92 -1.88
CA ARG A 74 -2.49 7.94 -2.13
C ARG A 74 -3.13 9.30 -1.93
N GLU A 75 -2.76 10.01 -0.85
CA GLU A 75 -3.44 11.23 -0.35
C GLU A 75 -3.57 12.36 -1.37
N ARG A 76 -2.69 12.42 -2.37
CA ARG A 76 -2.69 13.48 -3.40
C ARG A 76 -2.59 12.93 -4.81
N ILE A 77 -2.86 11.64 -5.01
CA ILE A 77 -2.52 10.96 -6.26
C ILE A 77 -3.18 11.58 -7.50
N LEU A 78 -4.41 12.08 -7.37
CA LEU A 78 -5.19 12.67 -8.46
C LEU A 78 -4.82 14.13 -8.78
N THR A 79 -4.10 14.80 -7.88
CA THR A 79 -3.74 16.23 -8.00
C THR A 79 -2.23 16.46 -7.92
N ASN A 80 -1.45 15.40 -8.10
CA ASN A 80 0.00 15.44 -7.92
C ASN A 80 0.71 15.90 -9.19
N GLU A 81 1.01 17.20 -9.29
CA GLU A 81 1.77 17.76 -10.40
C GLU A 81 3.14 17.10 -10.60
N THR A 82 3.78 16.62 -9.53
CA THR A 82 5.06 15.91 -9.63
C THR A 82 4.89 14.53 -10.28
N LEU A 83 3.77 13.85 -10.02
CA LEU A 83 3.43 12.60 -10.70
C LEU A 83 3.28 12.85 -12.21
N ASP A 84 2.51 13.85 -12.58
CA ASP A 84 2.28 14.20 -13.98
C ASP A 84 3.58 14.59 -14.69
N ALA A 85 4.46 15.34 -14.02
CA ALA A 85 5.77 15.70 -14.56
C ALA A 85 6.66 14.45 -14.80
N ASN A 86 6.65 13.49 -13.87
CA ASN A 86 7.38 12.23 -13.99
C ASN A 86 6.80 11.34 -15.10
N LEU A 87 5.49 11.25 -15.23
CA LEU A 87 4.82 10.48 -16.29
C LEU A 87 5.07 11.13 -17.66
N LYS A 88 4.99 12.45 -17.77
CA LYS A 88 5.37 13.20 -18.98
C LYS A 88 6.83 12.96 -19.38
N LEU A 89 7.73 12.86 -18.40
CA LEU A 89 9.12 12.50 -18.68
C LEU A 89 9.21 11.07 -19.25
N CYS A 90 8.51 10.10 -18.67
CA CYS A 90 8.48 8.73 -19.18
C CYS A 90 7.91 8.66 -20.61
N ILE A 91 6.86 9.45 -20.90
CA ILE A 91 6.29 9.58 -22.26
C ILE A 91 7.35 10.10 -23.25
N ARG A 92 8.04 11.21 -22.91
CA ARG A 92 9.11 11.77 -23.76
C ARG A 92 10.28 10.81 -23.98
N LEU A 93 10.53 9.90 -23.04
CA LEU A 93 11.58 8.88 -23.14
C LEU A 93 11.09 7.58 -23.80
N HIS A 94 9.88 7.57 -24.38
CA HIS A 94 9.25 6.40 -25.00
C HIS A 94 9.13 5.18 -24.07
N LYS A 95 8.90 5.42 -22.77
CA LYS A 95 8.74 4.37 -21.75
C LYS A 95 7.27 4.04 -21.44
N THR A 96 6.33 4.44 -22.29
CA THR A 96 4.87 4.31 -22.02
C THR A 96 4.41 2.87 -21.80
N ARG A 97 5.06 1.87 -22.41
CA ARG A 97 4.76 0.44 -22.18
C ARG A 97 5.47 -0.16 -20.96
N ASN A 98 6.49 0.53 -20.45
CA ASN A 98 7.36 0.02 -19.40
C ASN A 98 7.34 0.90 -18.14
N VAL A 99 6.37 1.81 -18.03
CA VAL A 99 6.14 2.63 -16.85
C VAL A 99 5.02 2.01 -16.02
N GLN A 100 5.23 1.89 -14.73
CA GLN A 100 4.21 1.43 -13.79
C GLN A 100 4.15 2.40 -12.61
N LEU A 101 2.94 2.74 -12.18
CA LEU A 101 2.69 3.61 -11.03
C LEU A 101 2.54 2.77 -9.77
N VAL A 102 3.26 3.12 -8.72
CA VAL A 102 3.15 2.50 -7.39
C VAL A 102 2.55 3.53 -6.43
N VAL A 103 1.30 3.32 -6.08
CA VAL A 103 0.54 4.11 -5.10
C VAL A 103 0.82 3.56 -3.71
N THR A 104 1.48 4.35 -2.89
CA THR A 104 1.90 4.00 -1.53
C THR A 104 0.93 4.54 -0.48
N LYS A 105 1.05 4.02 0.75
CA LYS A 105 0.29 4.47 1.93
C LYS A 105 -1.23 4.27 1.80
N ILE A 106 -1.62 3.13 1.21
CA ILE A 106 -3.04 2.76 1.15
C ILE A 106 -3.59 2.34 2.52
N ASP A 107 -2.68 2.00 3.44
CA ASP A 107 -2.92 1.56 4.81
C ASP A 107 -2.85 2.70 5.84
N ASP A 108 -2.78 3.96 5.40
CA ASP A 108 -2.89 5.10 6.31
C ASP A 108 -4.35 5.29 6.75
N ASN A 109 -4.55 5.32 8.07
CA ASN A 109 -5.82 5.28 8.80
C ASN A 109 -6.69 6.55 8.65
N ASN A 110 -7.03 6.94 7.43
CA ASN A 110 -8.10 7.91 7.26
C ASN A 110 -9.44 7.16 7.33
N PRO A 111 -10.26 7.40 8.39
CA PRO A 111 -11.57 6.79 8.50
C PRO A 111 -12.39 7.05 7.24
N PHE A 112 -13.25 6.09 6.91
CA PHE A 112 -14.22 6.25 5.84
C PHE A 112 -15.20 7.34 6.21
N SER A 113 -15.25 8.44 5.45
CA SER A 113 -16.29 9.44 5.64
C SER A 113 -17.59 8.94 5.00
N GLU A 114 -18.73 9.42 5.51
CA GLU A 114 -20.03 9.11 4.89
C GLU A 114 -20.11 9.58 3.43
N SER A 115 -19.38 10.64 3.06
CA SER A 115 -19.26 11.09 1.66
C SER A 115 -18.69 10.02 0.74
N ASP A 116 -17.76 9.19 1.25
CA ASP A 116 -17.13 8.15 0.45
C ASP A 116 -18.09 6.96 0.22
N ARG A 117 -19.14 6.79 1.05
CA ARG A 117 -20.17 5.74 0.91
C ARG A 117 -21.05 5.97 -0.33
N TYR A 118 -21.47 7.21 -0.56
CA TYR A 118 -22.41 7.55 -1.64
C TYR A 118 -21.79 7.43 -3.04
N GLY A 119 -20.46 7.41 -3.16
CA GLY A 119 -19.74 7.26 -4.43
C GLY A 119 -19.37 5.82 -4.79
N LEU A 120 -19.69 4.83 -3.93
CA LEU A 120 -19.30 3.45 -4.17
C LEU A 120 -20.18 2.76 -5.23
N PRO A 121 -19.59 1.89 -6.07
CA PRO A 121 -20.37 0.95 -6.87
C PRO A 121 -21.31 0.10 -6.00
N ALA A 122 -22.48 -0.27 -6.53
CA ALA A 122 -23.50 -1.03 -5.79
C ALA A 122 -22.98 -2.35 -5.19
N GLU A 123 -22.05 -3.02 -5.88
CA GLU A 123 -21.40 -4.25 -5.38
C GLU A 123 -20.56 -3.98 -4.13
N ASP A 124 -19.82 -2.87 -4.14
CA ASP A 124 -18.93 -2.47 -3.05
C ASP A 124 -19.71 -2.00 -1.83
N GLN A 125 -20.82 -1.30 -2.07
CA GLN A 125 -21.75 -0.92 -1.03
C GLN A 125 -22.32 -2.16 -0.32
N LYS A 126 -22.77 -3.18 -1.07
CA LYS A 126 -23.25 -4.44 -0.50
C LYS A 126 -22.18 -5.17 0.31
N ARG A 127 -20.93 -5.20 -0.18
CA ARG A 127 -19.81 -5.81 0.54
C ARG A 127 -19.51 -5.08 1.85
N LEU A 128 -19.58 -3.75 1.83
CA LEU A 128 -19.36 -2.93 3.01
C LEU A 128 -20.49 -3.11 4.03
N GLU A 129 -21.75 -3.02 3.59
CA GLU A 129 -22.93 -3.25 4.43
C GLU A 129 -22.91 -4.64 5.08
N HIS A 130 -22.51 -5.67 4.32
CA HIS A 130 -22.34 -7.02 4.86
C HIS A 130 -21.26 -7.07 5.95
N ALA A 131 -20.08 -6.51 5.70
CA ALA A 131 -18.98 -6.49 6.68
C ALA A 131 -19.36 -5.70 7.96
N GLU A 132 -20.05 -4.55 7.80
CA GLU A 132 -20.55 -3.75 8.92
C GLU A 132 -21.64 -4.48 9.72
N SER A 133 -22.54 -5.19 9.03
CA SER A 133 -23.57 -6.03 9.67
C SER A 133 -22.95 -7.12 10.54
N GLU A 134 -21.89 -7.78 10.07
CA GLU A 134 -21.18 -8.79 10.87
C GLU A 134 -20.54 -8.21 12.14
N VAL A 135 -19.95 -7.00 12.06
CA VAL A 135 -19.47 -6.28 13.25
C VAL A 135 -20.62 -6.03 14.22
N GLY A 136 -21.76 -5.53 13.73
CA GLY A 136 -22.95 -5.27 14.55
C GLY A 136 -23.49 -6.53 15.22
N LYS A 137 -23.56 -7.67 14.50
CA LYS A 137 -23.98 -8.97 15.06
C LYS A 137 -23.05 -9.45 16.16
N LEU A 138 -21.75 -9.37 15.96
CA LEU A 138 -20.76 -9.80 16.95
C LEU A 138 -20.78 -8.92 18.20
N GLN A 139 -20.96 -7.60 18.04
CA GLN A 139 -21.10 -6.68 19.16
C GLN A 139 -22.41 -6.90 19.93
N ALA A 140 -23.52 -7.17 19.24
CA ALA A 140 -24.78 -7.53 19.89
C ALA A 140 -24.67 -8.86 20.64
N LYS A 141 -23.96 -9.85 20.07
CA LYS A 141 -23.64 -11.13 20.73
C LYS A 141 -22.77 -10.91 21.98
N GLU A 142 -21.79 -10.04 21.90
CA GLU A 142 -20.94 -9.68 23.04
C GLU A 142 -21.75 -9.06 24.19
N GLN A 143 -22.66 -8.14 23.87
CA GLN A 143 -23.53 -7.53 24.87
C GLN A 143 -24.46 -8.57 25.51
N SER A 144 -25.10 -9.42 24.71
CA SER A 144 -26.03 -10.44 25.23
C SER A 144 -25.32 -11.51 26.07
N LEU A 145 -24.15 -11.99 25.65
CA LEU A 145 -23.37 -12.94 26.44
C LEU A 145 -22.85 -12.32 27.75
N ASN A 146 -22.49 -11.04 27.76
CA ASN A 146 -22.10 -10.36 28.99
C ASN A 146 -23.24 -10.27 30.02
N VAL A 147 -24.49 -10.09 29.56
CA VAL A 147 -25.68 -10.14 30.45
C VAL A 147 -25.86 -11.55 30.99
N LEU A 148 -25.87 -12.56 30.11
CA LEU A 148 -26.03 -13.97 30.51
C LEU A 148 -24.91 -14.45 31.45
N ARG A 149 -23.67 -13.94 31.28
CA ARG A 149 -22.54 -14.22 32.16
C ARG A 149 -22.79 -13.72 33.58
N LYS A 150 -23.31 -12.49 33.73
CA LYS A 150 -23.68 -11.90 35.02
C LYS A 150 -24.81 -12.67 35.68
N GLU A 151 -25.80 -13.10 34.92
CA GLU A 151 -26.92 -13.92 35.42
C GLU A 151 -26.46 -15.29 35.91
N ALA A 152 -25.61 -15.99 35.15
CA ALA A 152 -25.06 -17.28 35.56
C ALA A 152 -24.24 -17.18 36.85
N LEU A 153 -23.44 -16.11 36.98
CA LEU A 153 -22.69 -15.81 38.19
C LEU A 153 -23.61 -15.57 39.40
N ALA A 154 -24.67 -14.77 39.23
CA ALA A 154 -25.65 -14.50 40.28
C ALA A 154 -26.38 -15.78 40.75
N ARG A 155 -26.63 -16.71 39.83
CA ARG A 155 -27.26 -18.02 40.12
C ARG A 155 -26.29 -19.08 40.63
N LYS A 156 -24.98 -18.78 40.71
CA LYS A 156 -23.90 -19.75 41.04
C LYS A 156 -23.89 -20.96 40.11
N ASP A 157 -24.35 -20.80 38.86
CA ASP A 157 -24.31 -21.82 37.83
C ASP A 157 -22.91 -21.82 37.17
N TRP A 158 -21.98 -22.51 37.83
CA TRP A 158 -20.56 -22.51 37.43
C TRP A 158 -20.32 -23.14 36.06
N GLN A 159 -21.10 -24.17 35.71
CA GLN A 159 -20.96 -24.85 34.42
C GLN A 159 -21.38 -23.92 33.27
N ARG A 160 -22.51 -23.22 33.42
CA ARG A 160 -22.96 -22.23 32.43
C ARG A 160 -22.04 -21.00 32.40
N TYR A 161 -21.56 -20.54 33.54
CA TYR A 161 -20.63 -19.42 33.63
C TYR A 161 -19.32 -19.71 32.89
N ALA A 162 -18.74 -20.91 33.08
CA ALA A 162 -17.51 -21.32 32.42
C ALA A 162 -17.66 -21.30 30.90
N LYS A 163 -18.73 -21.92 30.38
CA LYS A 163 -19.01 -21.95 28.94
C LYS A 163 -19.19 -20.56 28.33
N ILE A 164 -19.96 -19.69 28.99
CA ILE A 164 -20.17 -18.32 28.49
C ILE A 164 -18.88 -17.50 28.56
N SER A 165 -18.07 -17.69 29.59
CA SER A 165 -16.81 -16.95 29.75
C SER A 165 -15.82 -17.28 28.63
N GLU A 166 -15.72 -18.55 28.25
CA GLU A 166 -14.92 -18.98 27.10
C GLU A 166 -15.38 -18.32 25.80
N GLU A 167 -16.70 -18.27 25.53
CA GLU A 167 -17.23 -17.60 24.35
C GLU A 167 -16.96 -16.08 24.36
N VAL A 168 -17.10 -15.42 25.51
CA VAL A 168 -16.82 -13.98 25.67
C VAL A 168 -15.34 -13.67 25.47
N GLU A 169 -14.44 -14.59 25.83
CA GLU A 169 -13.00 -14.39 25.67
C GLU A 169 -12.57 -14.37 24.19
N GLN A 170 -13.27 -15.13 23.33
CA GLN A 170 -12.98 -15.20 21.89
C GLN A 170 -13.58 -14.03 21.09
N LEU A 171 -14.68 -13.46 21.57
CA LEU A 171 -15.43 -12.41 20.86
C LEU A 171 -14.60 -11.18 20.47
N PRO A 172 -13.72 -10.61 21.33
CA PRO A 172 -12.89 -9.48 20.96
C PRO A 172 -12.04 -9.73 19.71
N ASN A 173 -11.51 -10.95 19.54
CA ASN A 173 -10.71 -11.32 18.38
C ASN A 173 -11.59 -11.37 17.11
N LEU A 174 -12.80 -11.92 17.22
CA LEU A 174 -13.77 -11.97 16.12
C LEU A 174 -14.24 -10.57 15.71
N VAL A 175 -14.54 -9.70 16.68
CA VAL A 175 -14.92 -8.30 16.43
C VAL A 175 -13.77 -7.54 15.77
N ALA A 176 -12.54 -7.75 16.23
CA ALA A 176 -11.37 -7.12 15.65
C ALA A 176 -11.12 -7.58 14.20
N ALA A 177 -11.28 -8.88 13.92
CA ALA A 177 -11.18 -9.42 12.57
C ALA A 177 -12.28 -8.87 11.64
N ALA A 178 -13.54 -8.80 12.10
CA ALA A 178 -14.64 -8.23 11.34
C ALA A 178 -14.42 -6.73 11.05
N LYS A 179 -13.89 -5.97 12.01
CA LYS A 179 -13.49 -4.56 11.79
C LYS A 179 -12.36 -4.42 10.77
N ALA A 180 -11.37 -5.32 10.79
CA ALA A 180 -10.33 -5.33 9.77
C ALA A 180 -10.89 -5.66 8.37
N GLN A 181 -11.91 -6.52 8.28
CA GLN A 181 -12.60 -6.79 7.02
C GLN A 181 -13.33 -5.55 6.48
N VAL A 182 -13.98 -4.77 7.35
CA VAL A 182 -14.57 -3.47 6.96
C VAL A 182 -13.48 -2.56 6.38
N ALA A 183 -12.35 -2.41 7.08
CA ALA A 183 -11.24 -1.58 6.62
C ALA A 183 -10.68 -2.05 5.25
N GLN A 184 -10.54 -3.36 5.06
CA GLN A 184 -10.11 -3.96 3.81
C GLN A 184 -11.03 -3.62 2.64
N VAL A 185 -12.34 -3.87 2.79
CA VAL A 185 -13.33 -3.59 1.73
C VAL A 185 -13.32 -2.11 1.38
N THR A 186 -13.26 -1.24 2.39
CA THR A 186 -13.14 0.20 2.19
C THR A 186 -11.91 0.58 1.36
N ILE A 187 -10.74 0.06 1.71
CA ILE A 187 -9.49 0.38 1.00
C ILE A 187 -9.53 -0.15 -0.43
N ASP A 188 -10.04 -1.36 -0.65
CA ASP A 188 -10.16 -1.97 -1.99
C ASP A 188 -11.08 -1.17 -2.91
N SER A 189 -12.19 -0.66 -2.38
CA SER A 189 -13.12 0.19 -3.12
C SER A 189 -12.49 1.52 -3.51
N ARG A 190 -11.82 2.20 -2.58
CA ARG A 190 -11.08 3.43 -2.86
C ARG A 190 -9.98 3.21 -3.90
N ASN A 191 -9.23 2.11 -3.78
CA ASN A 191 -8.17 1.78 -4.73
C ASN A 191 -8.73 1.53 -6.13
N ARG A 192 -9.87 0.83 -6.25
CA ARG A 192 -10.54 0.63 -7.56
C ARG A 192 -10.98 1.93 -8.18
N GLU A 193 -11.58 2.83 -7.41
CA GLU A 193 -11.99 4.15 -7.91
C GLU A 193 -10.79 4.95 -8.43
N VAL A 194 -9.73 5.03 -7.63
CA VAL A 194 -8.48 5.71 -8.00
C VAL A 194 -7.86 5.05 -9.23
N GLN A 195 -7.86 3.72 -9.31
CA GLN A 195 -7.35 2.99 -10.46
C GLN A 195 -8.10 3.36 -11.75
N GLN A 196 -9.43 3.40 -11.71
CA GLN A 196 -10.23 3.77 -12.90
C GLN A 196 -9.91 5.18 -13.37
N ARG A 197 -9.76 6.13 -12.44
CA ARG A 197 -9.37 7.51 -12.75
C ARG A 197 -7.95 7.62 -13.34
N LEU A 198 -7.03 6.75 -12.91
CA LEU A 198 -5.62 6.79 -13.34
C LEU A 198 -5.32 5.99 -14.62
N LYS A 199 -6.21 5.11 -15.07
CA LYS A 199 -5.99 4.26 -16.26
C LYS A 199 -5.64 5.08 -17.51
N GLN A 200 -6.34 6.19 -17.71
CA GLN A 200 -6.22 7.02 -18.91
C GLN A 200 -5.18 8.13 -18.79
N THR A 201 -4.53 8.28 -17.62
CA THR A 201 -3.60 9.38 -17.35
C THR A 201 -2.49 9.49 -18.40
N LEU A 202 -1.96 8.38 -18.93
CA LEU A 202 -0.96 8.46 -19.99
C LEU A 202 -1.51 9.08 -21.28
N ARG A 203 -2.73 8.71 -21.69
CA ARG A 203 -3.42 9.27 -22.87
C ARG A 203 -3.75 10.73 -22.68
N ASP A 204 -4.24 11.09 -21.49
CA ASP A 204 -4.60 12.47 -21.15
C ASP A 204 -3.38 13.40 -21.19
N LEU A 205 -2.24 12.94 -20.65
CA LEU A 205 -1.01 13.72 -20.60
C LEU A 205 -0.33 13.86 -21.97
N SER A 206 -0.44 12.85 -22.85
CA SER A 206 0.17 12.86 -24.19
C SER A 206 -0.75 13.41 -25.29
N ARG A 207 -2.07 13.45 -25.04
CA ARG A 207 -3.12 13.64 -26.05
C ARG A 207 -3.09 12.59 -27.16
N ASP A 208 -2.63 11.38 -26.83
CA ASP A 208 -2.54 10.23 -27.74
C ASP A 208 -3.37 9.06 -27.21
N ASN A 209 -4.48 8.80 -27.90
CA ASN A 209 -5.43 7.74 -27.56
C ASN A 209 -4.91 6.32 -27.86
N THR A 210 -3.77 6.18 -28.54
CA THR A 210 -3.17 4.87 -28.87
C THR A 210 -2.30 4.31 -27.74
N LEU A 211 -1.99 5.13 -26.72
CA LEU A 211 -1.17 4.68 -25.59
C LEU A 211 -1.89 3.62 -24.74
N PRO A 212 -1.14 2.68 -24.13
CA PRO A 212 -1.71 1.69 -23.23
C PRO A 212 -2.25 2.35 -21.96
N ASP A 213 -3.13 1.63 -21.26
CA ASP A 213 -3.58 2.02 -19.93
C ASP A 213 -2.37 1.99 -18.95
N LEU A 214 -2.34 2.94 -18.03
CA LEU A 214 -1.32 2.97 -16.98
C LEU A 214 -1.49 1.78 -16.04
N VAL A 215 -0.43 0.99 -15.86
CA VAL A 215 -0.40 -0.08 -14.85
C VAL A 215 -0.20 0.56 -13.48
N VAL A 216 -1.12 0.29 -12.55
CA VAL A 216 -1.13 0.86 -11.20
C VAL A 216 -1.08 -0.25 -10.16
N HIS A 217 -0.16 -0.13 -9.20
CA HIS A 217 -0.01 -1.01 -8.05
C HIS A 217 -0.29 -0.24 -6.76
N PHE A 218 -1.15 -0.77 -5.91
CA PHE A 218 -1.47 -0.19 -4.60
C PHE A 218 -0.72 -0.93 -3.52
N ILE A 219 0.07 -0.24 -2.70
CA ILE A 219 0.88 -0.87 -1.65
C ILE A 219 0.74 -0.23 -0.26
N GLY A 220 0.64 -1.09 0.75
CA GLY A 220 0.57 -0.73 2.17
C GLY A 220 1.69 -1.38 2.98
N ASN A 221 2.77 -0.64 3.22
CA ASN A 221 3.95 -1.20 3.89
C ASN A 221 3.76 -1.39 5.40
N LYS A 222 3.04 -0.51 6.10
CA LYS A 222 2.84 -0.64 7.56
C LYS A 222 2.06 -1.90 7.88
N ALA A 223 0.98 -2.17 7.16
CA ALA A 223 0.19 -3.39 7.30
C ALA A 223 1.04 -4.64 6.97
N TYR A 224 1.84 -4.58 5.92
CA TYR A 224 2.73 -5.70 5.54
C TYR A 224 3.79 -6.00 6.59
N GLN A 225 4.47 -4.98 7.13
CA GLN A 225 5.46 -5.20 8.19
C GLN A 225 4.82 -5.84 9.43
N LYS A 226 3.62 -5.42 9.83
CA LYS A 226 2.89 -6.05 10.94
C LYS A 226 2.61 -7.54 10.71
N HIS A 227 2.32 -7.96 9.47
CA HIS A 227 2.16 -9.38 9.15
C HIS A 227 3.46 -10.16 9.28
N LEU A 228 4.61 -9.54 8.97
CA LEU A 228 5.92 -10.18 9.10
C LEU A 228 6.41 -10.24 10.55
N GLU A 229 6.16 -9.19 11.32
CA GLU A 229 6.57 -9.07 12.73
C GLU A 229 5.65 -9.87 13.66
N GLY A 230 4.44 -10.19 13.21
CA GLY A 230 3.36 -10.71 14.04
C GLY A 230 2.55 -9.59 14.69
N TYR A 231 1.30 -9.89 15.05
CA TYR A 231 0.37 -8.92 15.63
C TYR A 231 -0.56 -9.58 16.65
N ASP A 232 -1.08 -8.76 17.57
CA ASP A 232 -2.13 -9.16 18.50
C ASP A 232 -3.45 -9.40 17.73
N PRO A 233 -4.09 -10.58 17.83
CA PRO A 233 -5.39 -10.85 17.23
C PRO A 233 -6.50 -9.84 17.57
N ARG A 234 -6.38 -9.10 18.68
CA ARG A 234 -7.31 -8.01 19.07
C ARG A 234 -7.03 -6.70 18.35
N GLY A 235 -5.86 -6.56 17.73
CA GLY A 235 -5.43 -5.40 16.95
C GLY A 235 -4.83 -5.79 15.59
N PRO A 236 -5.56 -6.53 14.75
CA PRO A 236 -5.06 -6.99 13.46
C PRO A 236 -4.76 -5.81 12.52
N PRO A 237 -3.84 -5.99 11.55
CA PRO A 237 -3.62 -5.01 10.50
C PRO A 237 -4.91 -4.72 9.71
N PRO A 238 -5.08 -3.50 9.19
CA PRO A 238 -6.30 -3.11 8.46
C PRO A 238 -6.43 -3.78 7.09
N LEU A 239 -5.37 -4.46 6.61
CA LEU A 239 -5.34 -5.18 5.35
C LEU A 239 -4.88 -6.61 5.58
N TYR A 240 -5.45 -7.57 4.85
CA TYR A 240 -4.89 -8.92 4.79
C TYR A 240 -3.55 -8.90 4.04
N LEU A 241 -2.72 -9.92 4.25
CA LEU A 241 -1.35 -9.97 3.69
C LEU A 241 -1.33 -9.71 2.17
N ALA A 242 -2.18 -10.38 1.41
CA ALA A 242 -2.31 -10.15 -0.04
C ALA A 242 -2.92 -8.77 -0.40
N GLY A 243 -3.76 -8.21 0.48
CA GLY A 243 -4.44 -6.92 0.31
C GLY A 243 -3.49 -5.74 0.49
N THR A 244 -2.31 -5.97 1.10
CA THR A 244 -1.23 -4.98 1.12
C THR A 244 -0.62 -4.69 -0.25
N GLY A 245 -0.90 -5.52 -1.26
CA GLY A 245 -0.41 -5.41 -2.64
C GLY A 245 1.09 -5.64 -2.84
N LEU A 246 1.89 -5.68 -1.77
CA LEU A 246 3.32 -5.99 -1.83
C LEU A 246 3.61 -7.40 -2.37
N PRO A 247 2.87 -8.46 -2.00
CA PRO A 247 3.05 -9.78 -2.61
C PRO A 247 2.83 -9.77 -4.13
N ALA A 248 1.78 -9.10 -4.60
CA ALA A 248 1.47 -8.98 -6.02
C ALA A 248 2.54 -8.19 -6.77
N LEU A 249 2.96 -7.03 -6.23
CA LEU A 249 4.04 -6.23 -6.81
C LEU A 249 5.33 -7.05 -6.90
N ARG A 250 5.69 -7.81 -5.85
CA ARG A 250 6.86 -8.69 -5.88
C ARG A 250 6.76 -9.69 -7.03
N GLN A 251 5.64 -10.40 -7.17
CA GLN A 251 5.43 -11.34 -8.27
C GLN A 251 5.59 -10.67 -9.64
N THR A 252 5.02 -9.48 -9.84
CA THR A 252 5.20 -8.70 -11.08
C THR A 252 6.67 -8.39 -11.33
N LEU A 253 7.41 -7.92 -10.32
CA LEU A 253 8.82 -7.57 -10.45
C LEU A 253 9.70 -8.79 -10.75
N PHE A 254 9.43 -9.93 -10.11
CA PHE A 254 10.13 -11.20 -10.40
C PHE A 254 9.85 -11.72 -11.81
N GLY A 255 8.72 -11.35 -12.41
CA GLY A 255 8.37 -11.69 -13.79
C GLY A 255 9.05 -10.83 -14.85
N LEU A 256 9.59 -9.65 -14.50
CA LEU A 256 10.19 -8.73 -15.48
C LEU A 256 11.37 -9.34 -16.27
N PRO A 257 12.30 -10.11 -15.68
CA PRO A 257 13.38 -10.76 -16.44
C PRO A 257 12.86 -11.76 -17.47
N ALA A 258 11.78 -12.47 -17.15
CA ALA A 258 11.17 -13.44 -18.05
C ALA A 258 10.43 -12.78 -19.23
N GLN A 259 10.12 -11.48 -19.12
CA GLN A 259 9.57 -10.67 -20.20
C GLN A 259 10.68 -10.09 -21.10
N GLY A 260 11.95 -10.44 -20.86
CA GLY A 260 13.12 -9.90 -21.53
C GLY A 260 13.24 -10.33 -23.00
N LYS A 261 12.82 -9.40 -23.87
CA LYS A 261 13.15 -9.18 -25.31
C LYS A 261 12.90 -10.32 -26.30
#